data_AF-E1Y929-F1
#
_entry.id   AF-E1Y929-F1
#
_cell.length_a   1.000
_cell.length_b   1.000
_cell.length_c   1.000
_cell.angle_alpha   90.00
_cell.angle_beta   90.00
_cell.angle_gamma   90.00
#
_symmetry.space_group_name_H-M   'P 1'
#
loop_
_entity.id
_entity.type
_entity.pdbx_description
1 polymer ?
#
loop_
_entity_poly.entity_id
_entity_poly.type
_entity_poly.pdbx_seq_one_letter_code
_entity_poly.pdbx_strand_id
1 'polypeptide(L)' 'MGVQINPECIMTPRHSVSGIFFPAKVDYENCRLCPREQCPGRRAPYDKDLYNKHYSMKAS' A
#
# COMPACT_ATOMS: atom_id res chain seq x y z
N MET A 1 -5.66 20.08 16.14
CA MET A 1 -5.35 18.63 16.17
C MET A 1 -3.83 18.48 16.34
N GLY A 2 -3.34 18.28 17.56
CA GLY A 2 -1.89 18.31 17.89
C GLY A 2 -1.17 16.99 17.64
N VAL A 3 -1.28 16.43 16.42
CA VAL A 3 -0.55 15.21 16.04
C VAL A 3 0.91 15.56 15.77
N GLN A 4 1.84 14.79 16.33
CA GLN A 4 3.28 14.96 16.13
C GLN A 4 3.90 13.67 15.61
N ILE A 5 4.95 13.81 14.78
CA ILE A 5 5.77 12.70 14.28
C ILE A 5 7.13 12.78 14.96
N ASN A 6 7.57 11.66 15.56
CA ASN A 6 8.92 11.54 16.11
C ASN A 6 9.94 11.16 15.03
N PRO A 7 11.27 11.20 15.30
CA PRO A 7 12.30 10.81 14.34
C PRO A 7 12.18 9.39 13.80
N GLU A 8 11.49 8.50 14.52
CA GLU A 8 11.19 7.13 14.10
C GLU A 8 9.93 7.02 13.22
N CYS A 9 9.37 8.14 12.76
CA CYS A 9 8.17 8.22 11.93
C CYS A 9 6.88 7.69 12.58
N ILE A 10 6.80 7.69 13.91
CA ILE A 10 5.62 7.30 14.66
C ILE A 10 4.77 8.53 15.00
N MET A 11 3.47 8.43 14.72
CA MET A 11 2.49 9.46 15.08
C MET A 11 2.05 9.31 16.53
N THR A 12 1.99 10.42 17.27
CA THR A 12 1.40 10.51 18.61
C THR A 12 0.20 11.47 18.58
N PRO A 13 -1.00 11.04 19.05
CA PRO A 13 -1.32 9.74 19.67
C PRO A 13 -1.29 8.57 18.67
N ARG A 14 -1.06 7.35 19.19
CA ARG A 14 -0.77 6.16 18.38
C ARG A 14 -1.92 5.73 17.46
N HIS A 15 -3.16 6.05 17.81
CA HIS A 15 -4.35 5.84 16.97
C HIS A 15 -4.58 7.01 15.99
N SER A 16 -3.50 7.50 15.39
CA SER A 16 -3.56 8.50 14.32
C SER A 16 -3.35 7.80 12.98
N VAL A 17 -4.07 8.25 11.96
CA VAL A 17 -3.91 7.77 10.58
C VAL A 17 -3.62 8.97 9.69
N SER A 18 -2.60 8.84 8.84
CA SER A 18 -2.27 9.79 7.78
C SER A 18 -2.16 9.02 6.46
N GLY A 19 -2.40 9.70 5.35
CA GLY A 19 -2.38 9.10 4.02
C GLY A 19 -2.59 10.16 2.93
N ILE A 20 -2.47 9.73 1.68
CA ILE A 20 -2.72 10.57 0.51
C ILE A 20 -3.98 10.08 -0.21
N PHE A 21 -4.76 11.01 -0.73
CA PHE A 21 -5.87 10.72 -1.64
C PHE A 21 -5.42 11.03 -3.06
N PHE A 22 -5.69 10.12 -3.98
CA PHE A 22 -5.39 10.30 -5.40
C PHE A 22 -6.59 9.83 -6.23
N PRO A 23 -6.92 10.52 -7.33
CA PRO A 23 -7.99 10.09 -8.21
C PRO A 23 -7.53 8.84 -8.98
N ALA A 24 -8.01 7.67 -8.57
CA ALA A 24 -7.79 6.43 -9.29
C ALA A 24 -9.11 5.82 -9.73
N LYS A 25 -9.11 5.23 -10.93
CA LYS A 25 -10.26 4.46 -11.43
C LYS A 25 -10.41 3.10 -10.74
N VAL A 26 -9.35 2.63 -10.07
CA VAL A 26 -9.28 1.33 -9.42
C VAL A 26 -8.55 1.45 -8.08
N ASP A 27 -8.99 0.67 -7.10
CA ASP A 27 -8.34 0.62 -5.79
C ASP A 27 -6.96 -0.02 -5.88
N TYR A 28 -6.03 0.53 -5.09
CA TYR A 28 -4.67 0.03 -4.95
C TYR A 28 -4.49 -0.73 -3.64
N GLU A 29 -4.03 -1.98 -3.73
CA GLU A 29 -3.73 -2.82 -2.56
C GLU A 29 -2.41 -3.58 -2.77
N ASN A 30 -1.40 -3.27 -1.96
CA ASN A 30 -0.06 -3.90 -2.01
C ASN A 30 -0.12 -5.43 -1.94
N CYS A 31 -1.08 -5.99 -1.20
CA CYS A 31 -1.23 -7.43 -1.06
C CYS A 31 -1.44 -8.16 -2.39
N ARG A 32 -1.96 -7.47 -3.42
CA ARG A 32 -2.13 -8.03 -4.76
C ARG A 32 -0.81 -8.25 -5.50
N LEU A 33 0.26 -7.56 -5.11
CA LEU A 33 1.61 -7.71 -5.69
C LEU A 33 2.54 -8.56 -4.82
N CYS A 34 2.17 -8.85 -3.58
CA CYS A 34 3.03 -9.54 -2.64
C CYS A 34 2.95 -11.08 -2.79
N PRO A 35 4.04 -11.78 -3.15
CA PRO A 35 4.05 -13.24 -3.34
C PRO A 35 4.10 -14.04 -2.02
N ARG A 36 4.14 -13.38 -0.86
CA ARG A 36 4.24 -14.04 0.45
C ARG A 36 2.99 -14.87 0.75
N GLU A 37 3.10 -16.19 0.80
CA GLU A 37 1.95 -17.09 0.97
C GLU A 37 1.26 -16.95 2.34
N GLN A 38 2.00 -17.18 3.43
CA GLN A 38 1.47 -17.13 4.79
C GLN A 38 1.66 -15.75 5.43
N CYS A 39 1.00 -14.74 4.86
CA CYS A 39 1.02 -13.38 5.41
C CYS A 39 -0.15 -13.19 6.38
N PRO A 40 0.10 -12.98 7.70
CA PRO A 40 -0.97 -12.78 8.68
C PRO A 40 -1.77 -11.50 8.42
N GLY A 41 -1.19 -10.51 7.74
CA GLY A 41 -1.82 -9.25 7.36
C GLY A 41 -2.36 -9.22 5.92
N ARG A 42 -2.64 -10.37 5.28
CA ARG A 42 -3.10 -10.39 3.89
C ARG A 42 -4.50 -9.77 3.77
N ARG A 43 -4.59 -8.64 3.06
CA ARG A 43 -5.85 -7.92 2.78
C ARG A 43 -6.44 -8.19 1.40
N ALA A 44 -5.65 -8.74 0.47
CA ALA A 44 -6.09 -9.12 -0.88
C ALA A 44 -5.31 -10.35 -1.41
N PRO A 45 -5.90 -11.15 -2.31
CA PRO A 45 -5.21 -12.26 -2.98
C PRO A 45 -4.02 -11.77 -3.83
N TYR A 46 -2.95 -12.55 -3.89
CA TYR A 46 -1.82 -12.28 -4.77
C TYR A 46 -2.21 -12.53 -6.23
N ASP A 47 -1.92 -11.57 -7.11
CA ASP A 47 -2.04 -11.70 -8.57
C ASP A 47 -0.64 -11.58 -9.19
N LYS A 48 -0.11 -12.74 -9.60
CA LYS A 48 1.21 -12.87 -10.22
C LYS A 48 1.36 -12.07 -11.52
N ASP A 49 0.26 -11.79 -12.21
CA ASP A 49 0.28 -11.14 -13.52
C ASP A 49 -0.01 -9.63 -13.41
N LEU A 50 -0.44 -9.13 -12.23
CA LEU A 50 -0.82 -7.74 -12.02
C LEU A 50 0.29 -6.77 -12.38
N TYR A 51 1.54 -7.08 -12.02
CA TYR A 51 2.69 -6.25 -12.35
C TYR A 51 2.84 -6.05 -13.85
N ASN A 52 2.80 -7.14 -14.61
CA ASN A 52 2.94 -7.08 -16.06
C ASN A 52 1.77 -6.33 -16.71
N LYS A 53 0.54 -6.54 -16.23
CA LYS A 53 -0.67 -5.90 -16.76
C LYS A 53 -0.69 -4.38 -16.55
N HIS A 54 -0.20 -3.88 -15.41
CA HIS A 54 -0.44 -2.49 -14.99
C HIS A 54 0.81 -1.64 -14.71
N TYR A 55 1.96 -2.25 -14.42
CA TYR A 55 3.14 -1.53 -13.92
C TYR A 55 4.41 -1.79 -14.73
N SER A 56 4.46 -2.83 -15.57
CA SER A 56 5.59 -3.01 -16.48
C SER A 56 5.70 -1.79 -17.39
N MET A 57 6.82 -1.07 -17.32
CA MET A 57 7.09 -0.02 -18.28
C MET A 57 7.22 -0.69 -19.65
N LYS A 58 6.30 -0.38 -20.56
CA LYS A 58 6.55 -0.65 -21.98
C LYS A 58 7.70 0.26 -22.39
N ALA A 59 8.88 -0.30 -22.56
CA ALA A 59 9.90 0.33 -23.39
C ALA A 59 9.27 0.52 -24.77
N SER A 60 9.00 1.77 -25.16
CA SER A 60 8.77 2.13 -26.57
C SER A 60 10.10 2.28 -27.26
#